data_AF-A0A137SBD6-F1
#
_entry.id   AF-A0A137SBD6-F1
#
_cell.length_a   1.000
_cell.length_b   1.000
_cell.length_c   1.000
_cell.angle_alpha   90.00
_cell.angle_beta   90.00
_cell.angle_gamma   90.00
#
_symmetry.space_group_name_H-M   'P 1'
#
loop_
_entity.id
_entity.type
_entity.pdbx_description
1 polymer ?
#
loop_
_entity_poly.entity_id
_entity_poly.type
_entity_poly.pdbx_seq_one_letter_code
_entity_poly.pdbx_strand_id
1 'polypeptide(L)'
;MKHSTLNTLMVAKAIYGETKSLVNVGNKHASTAGIILLQDFIELVVLAALDELDVDETRNLESKSFDELLGELKKFKVPIVKSGTIKALNKQRVIAKHYGQLTEPTSVINYFNVARRFVDELLSHVVGCGLQEIFLTDMLKDGKAKDLIRESISCAESKKYLDALVNLRKAFYSEYEFEYCIYQFRNIGSGQKGFLGLLGLDLTGVKAHYWKKNSEWISENVKSPSNYLQVNHEQLKTDCIEWGLNTVDVENFRRLTPTVVETEKDSWHVEYEPHFAANELNQENFSYCLDVLLSFLIKKQEIESNRKWPKRELSISPPPIYIGNPIYKMPSRDSEVLGHVEENFYYSVEKIVSGFDPTERYLYVHLTPQDSESLFEGHIWGYLLNDAS
;
A
#
# COMPACT_ATOMS: atom_id res chain seq x y z
N MET A 1 -4.68 10.38 -11.52
CA MET A 1 -4.01 11.26 -10.56
C MET A 1 -2.67 10.68 -10.17
N LYS A 2 -1.60 11.44 -10.38
CA LYS A 2 -0.24 11.11 -9.93
C LYS A 2 -0.15 11.22 -8.43
N HIS A 3 0.78 10.46 -7.84
CA HIS A 3 1.01 10.47 -6.40
C HIS A 3 1.48 11.84 -5.89
N SER A 4 2.33 12.54 -6.65
CA SER A 4 2.79 13.91 -6.40
C SER A 4 1.65 14.93 -6.40
N THR A 5 0.75 14.83 -7.39
CA THR A 5 -0.46 15.65 -7.49
C THR A 5 -1.35 15.44 -6.27
N LEU A 6 -1.63 14.18 -5.90
CA LEU A 6 -2.48 13.85 -4.76
C LEU A 6 -1.91 14.37 -3.44
N ASN A 7 -0.62 14.17 -3.19
CA ASN A 7 0.06 14.72 -2.01
C ASN A 7 -0.09 16.24 -1.91
N THR A 8 0.16 16.95 -3.01
CA THR A 8 0.01 18.41 -3.06
C THR A 8 -1.43 18.85 -2.79
N LEU A 9 -2.42 18.12 -3.32
CA LEU A 9 -3.84 18.39 -3.08
C LEU A 9 -4.27 18.10 -1.63
N MET A 10 -3.68 17.08 -1.00
CA MET A 10 -3.92 16.81 0.43
C MET A 10 -3.39 17.94 1.32
N VAL A 11 -2.19 18.47 1.02
CA VAL A 11 -1.65 19.66 1.71
C VAL A 11 -2.56 20.87 1.48
N ALA A 12 -2.99 21.08 0.23
CA ALA A 12 -3.92 22.16 -0.10
C ALA A 12 -5.26 22.04 0.66
N LYS A 13 -5.79 20.83 0.80
CA LYS A 13 -7.04 20.56 1.55
C LYS A 13 -6.89 20.86 3.04
N ALA A 14 -5.75 20.53 3.65
CA ALA A 14 -5.44 20.89 5.03
C ALA A 14 -5.38 22.42 5.23
N ILE A 15 -4.66 23.14 4.36
CA ILE A 15 -4.57 24.61 4.40
C ILE A 15 -5.93 25.27 4.16
N TYR A 16 -6.75 24.72 3.26
CA TYR A 16 -8.11 25.20 3.04
C TYR A 16 -8.98 25.12 4.31
N GLY A 17 -8.84 24.04 5.08
CA GLY A 17 -9.52 23.86 6.38
C GLY A 17 -9.19 24.99 7.36
N GLU A 18 -7.90 25.26 7.57
CA GLU A 18 -7.42 26.34 8.44
C GLU A 18 -7.85 27.72 7.93
N THR A 19 -7.73 27.95 6.62
CA THR A 19 -8.13 29.19 5.96
C THR A 19 -9.60 29.48 6.21
N LYS A 20 -10.48 28.48 6.07
CA LYS A 20 -11.93 28.63 6.27
C LYS A 20 -12.26 29.10 7.69
N SER A 21 -11.54 28.62 8.71
CA SER A 21 -11.72 29.10 10.08
C SER A 21 -11.40 30.60 10.18
N LEU A 22 -10.21 30.99 9.73
CA LEU A 22 -9.69 32.36 9.85
C LEU A 22 -10.53 33.41 9.09
N VAL A 23 -11.01 33.07 7.90
CA VAL A 23 -11.85 33.96 7.09
C VAL A 23 -13.21 34.24 7.76
N ASN A 24 -13.74 33.28 8.51
CA ASN A 24 -15.07 33.38 9.13
C ASN A 24 -15.07 34.07 10.50
N VAL A 25 -13.91 34.32 11.11
CA VAL A 25 -13.80 35.01 12.42
C VAL A 25 -14.26 36.47 12.35
N GLY A 26 -14.21 37.11 11.17
CA GLY A 26 -14.75 38.46 10.97
C GLY A 26 -13.90 39.61 11.53
N ASN A 27 -12.67 39.35 12.00
CA ASN A 27 -11.74 40.40 12.43
C ASN A 27 -10.61 40.63 11.41
N LYS A 28 -10.02 41.83 11.41
CA LYS A 28 -9.01 42.23 10.40
C LYS A 28 -7.70 41.45 10.49
N HIS A 29 -7.25 41.06 11.69
CA HIS A 29 -6.01 40.31 11.87
C HIS A 29 -6.14 38.87 11.34
N ALA A 30 -7.21 38.18 11.75
CA ALA A 30 -7.56 36.84 11.26
C ALA A 30 -7.81 36.85 9.74
N SER A 31 -8.47 37.89 9.22
CA SER A 31 -8.66 38.07 7.77
C SER A 31 -7.34 38.26 7.03
N THR A 32 -6.36 38.92 7.65
CA THR A 32 -5.02 39.12 7.09
C THR A 32 -4.21 37.81 7.08
N ALA A 33 -4.31 36.98 8.13
CA ALA A 33 -3.75 35.64 8.10
C ALA A 33 -4.47 34.74 7.07
N GLY A 34 -5.80 34.84 7.02
CA GLY A 34 -6.66 34.09 6.11
C GLY A 34 -6.35 34.36 4.64
N ILE A 35 -6.11 35.61 4.22
CA ILE A 35 -5.77 35.89 2.82
C ILE A 35 -4.38 35.36 2.42
N ILE A 36 -3.44 35.24 3.37
CA ILE A 36 -2.13 34.63 3.11
C ILE A 36 -2.29 33.14 2.85
N LEU A 37 -2.93 32.41 3.78
CA LEU A 37 -3.16 30.98 3.63
C LEU A 37 -4.08 30.65 2.45
N LEU A 38 -5.04 31.52 2.13
CA LEU A 38 -5.90 31.38 0.95
C LEU A 38 -5.10 31.40 -0.35
N GLN A 39 -4.07 32.25 -0.45
CA GLN A 39 -3.21 32.28 -1.62
C GLN A 39 -2.34 31.03 -1.71
N ASP A 40 -1.74 30.60 -0.59
CA ASP A 40 -0.91 29.39 -0.54
C ASP A 40 -1.74 28.15 -0.93
N PHE A 41 -2.99 28.07 -0.46
CA PHE A 41 -3.96 27.06 -0.90
C PHE A 41 -4.15 27.05 -2.42
N ILE A 42 -4.47 28.21 -3.03
CA ILE A 42 -4.71 28.31 -4.48
C ILE A 42 -3.44 27.93 -5.27
N GLU A 43 -2.28 28.37 -4.80
CA GLU A 43 -0.99 28.12 -5.44
C GLU A 43 -0.67 26.62 -5.46
N LEU A 44 -0.87 25.92 -4.34
CA LEU A 44 -0.72 24.46 -4.27
C LEU A 44 -1.68 23.72 -5.20
N VAL A 45 -2.95 24.14 -5.29
CA VAL A 45 -3.89 23.53 -6.25
C VAL A 45 -3.44 23.74 -7.70
N VAL A 46 -2.95 24.95 -8.03
CA VAL A 46 -2.43 25.26 -9.36
C VAL A 46 -1.19 24.43 -9.68
N LEU A 47 -0.26 24.27 -8.73
CA LEU A 47 0.92 23.42 -8.89
C LEU A 47 0.53 21.96 -9.09
N ALA A 48 -0.39 21.43 -8.28
CA ALA A 48 -0.89 20.06 -8.44
C ALA A 48 -1.54 19.84 -9.81
N ALA A 49 -2.33 20.81 -10.29
CA ALA A 49 -2.95 20.73 -11.61
C ALA A 49 -1.91 20.74 -12.74
N LEU A 50 -0.84 21.53 -12.61
CA LEU A 50 0.26 21.57 -13.58
C LEU A 50 1.11 20.28 -13.55
N ASP A 51 1.33 19.71 -12.37
CA ASP A 51 2.00 18.41 -12.20
C ASP A 51 1.19 17.28 -12.86
N GLU A 52 -0.13 17.22 -12.65
CA GLU A 52 -0.99 16.22 -13.29
C GLU A 52 -0.93 16.32 -14.82
N LEU A 53 -0.80 17.53 -15.36
CA LEU A 53 -0.68 17.81 -16.79
C LEU A 53 0.73 17.61 -17.39
N ASP A 54 1.68 17.03 -16.63
CA ASP A 54 3.07 16.77 -17.05
C ASP A 54 3.85 18.05 -17.41
N VAL A 55 3.54 19.17 -16.76
CA VAL A 55 4.26 20.43 -17.00
C VAL A 55 5.59 20.47 -16.23
N ASP A 56 5.72 19.71 -15.15
CA ASP A 56 6.81 19.86 -14.18
C ASP A 56 8.15 19.26 -14.66
N GLU A 57 8.14 18.09 -15.33
CA GLU A 57 9.38 17.47 -15.84
C GLU A 57 10.11 18.29 -16.92
N THR A 58 9.47 19.34 -17.46
CA THR A 58 10.02 20.14 -18.57
C THR A 58 10.22 21.63 -18.29
N ARG A 59 9.70 22.22 -17.20
CA ARG A 59 9.56 23.70 -17.11
C ARG A 59 9.94 24.42 -15.81
N ASN A 60 10.55 23.76 -14.82
CA ASN A 60 11.03 24.37 -13.57
C ASN A 60 9.97 25.28 -12.91
N LEU A 61 8.84 24.69 -12.51
CA LEU A 61 7.68 25.42 -11.99
C LEU A 61 7.99 26.22 -10.72
N GLU A 62 8.94 25.76 -9.90
CA GLU A 62 9.37 26.39 -8.64
C GLU A 62 9.88 27.83 -8.81
N SER A 63 10.43 28.15 -9.99
CA SER A 63 10.97 29.47 -10.29
C SER A 63 9.94 30.49 -10.79
N LYS A 64 8.71 30.04 -11.05
CA LYS A 64 7.68 30.85 -11.70
C LYS A 64 6.86 31.64 -10.68
N SER A 65 6.52 32.88 -11.04
CA SER A 65 5.52 33.66 -10.34
C SER A 65 4.12 33.06 -10.53
N PHE A 66 3.22 33.36 -9.59
CA PHE A 66 1.82 32.91 -9.67
C PHE A 66 1.13 33.28 -10.99
N ASP A 67 1.44 34.47 -11.52
CA ASP A 67 0.90 34.94 -12.80
C ASP A 67 1.40 34.09 -13.99
N GLU A 68 2.65 33.62 -13.93
CA GLU A 68 3.23 32.71 -14.91
C GLU A 68 2.64 31.29 -14.79
N LEU A 69 2.39 30.80 -13.57
CA LEU A 69 1.70 29.52 -13.34
C LEU A 69 0.29 29.52 -13.96
N LEU A 70 -0.49 30.58 -13.76
CA LEU A 70 -1.78 30.76 -14.46
C LEU A 70 -1.58 30.85 -15.98
N GLY A 71 -0.48 31.44 -16.44
CA GLY A 71 -0.12 31.46 -17.86
C GLY A 71 0.11 30.06 -18.44
N GLU A 72 0.77 29.17 -17.68
CA GLU A 72 0.97 27.77 -18.07
C GLU A 72 -0.35 27.03 -18.20
N LEU A 73 -1.26 27.14 -17.22
CA LEU A 73 -2.59 26.51 -17.28
C LEU A 73 -3.36 26.91 -18.56
N LYS A 74 -3.29 28.18 -18.97
CA LYS A 74 -3.91 28.65 -20.23
C LYS A 74 -3.31 27.98 -21.47
N LYS A 75 -2.01 27.70 -21.50
CA LYS A 75 -1.36 27.02 -22.64
C LYS A 75 -1.92 25.61 -22.83
N PHE A 76 -2.34 24.96 -21.74
CA PHE A 76 -3.00 23.66 -21.75
C PHE A 76 -4.54 23.74 -21.90
N LYS A 77 -5.07 24.91 -22.31
CA LYS A 77 -6.50 25.17 -22.52
C LYS A 77 -7.37 24.96 -21.28
N VAL A 78 -6.78 24.99 -20.09
CA VAL A 78 -7.51 24.94 -18.83
C VAL A 78 -8.26 26.25 -18.61
N PRO A 79 -9.57 26.23 -18.33
CA PRO A 79 -10.35 27.44 -18.09
C PRO A 79 -9.93 28.11 -16.78
N ILE A 80 -9.60 29.41 -16.84
CA ILE A 80 -9.26 30.21 -15.66
C ILE A 80 -10.40 31.18 -15.39
N VAL A 81 -11.35 30.77 -14.56
CA VAL A 81 -12.44 31.64 -14.15
C VAL A 81 -12.02 32.73 -13.20
N LYS A 82 -12.67 33.89 -13.33
CA LYS A 82 -12.46 35.06 -12.46
C LYS A 82 -10.98 35.43 -12.29
N SER A 83 -10.17 35.26 -13.33
CA SER A 83 -8.71 35.48 -13.29
C SER A 83 -8.31 36.85 -12.74
N GLY A 84 -9.09 37.91 -13.03
CA GLY A 84 -8.84 39.24 -12.49
C GLY A 84 -8.96 39.31 -10.96
N THR A 85 -9.94 38.62 -10.38
CA THR A 85 -10.15 38.57 -8.92
C THR A 85 -9.10 37.70 -8.23
N ILE A 86 -8.70 36.59 -8.86
CA ILE A 86 -7.62 35.72 -8.37
C ILE A 86 -6.27 36.46 -8.38
N LYS A 87 -5.98 37.25 -9.43
CA LYS A 87 -4.80 38.13 -9.46
C LYS A 87 -4.87 39.26 -8.43
N ALA A 88 -6.06 39.84 -8.22
CA ALA A 88 -6.27 40.86 -7.19
C ALA A 88 -6.04 40.33 -5.77
N LEU A 89 -6.48 39.10 -5.49
CA LEU A 89 -6.20 38.38 -4.24
C LEU A 89 -4.69 38.26 -4.02
N ASN A 90 -3.95 37.76 -5.03
CA ASN A 90 -2.50 37.60 -4.98
C ASN A 90 -1.80 38.94 -4.65
N LYS A 91 -2.22 40.04 -5.30
CA LYS A 91 -1.72 41.39 -5.04
C LYS A 91 -2.02 41.86 -3.61
N GLN A 92 -3.25 41.63 -3.13
CA GLN A 92 -3.65 42.04 -1.79
C GLN A 92 -2.92 41.24 -0.70
N ARG A 93 -2.64 39.96 -0.96
CA ARG A 93 -1.78 39.11 -0.13
C ARG A 93 -0.34 39.64 -0.05
N VAL A 94 0.25 40.10 -1.17
CA VAL A 94 1.58 40.74 -1.16
C VAL A 94 1.58 41.98 -0.27
N ILE A 95 0.55 42.83 -0.40
CA ILE A 95 0.40 44.04 0.40
C ILE A 95 0.30 43.71 1.90
N ALA A 96 -0.57 42.76 2.25
CA ALA A 96 -0.75 42.27 3.62
C ALA A 96 0.56 41.72 4.22
N LYS A 97 1.23 40.80 3.51
CA LYS A 97 2.41 40.07 3.99
C LYS A 97 3.66 40.95 4.11
N HIS A 98 3.94 41.78 3.11
CA HIS A 98 5.20 42.53 3.05
C HIS A 98 5.11 43.93 3.65
N TYR A 99 3.92 44.52 3.70
CA TYR A 99 3.71 45.88 4.22
C TYR A 99 2.89 45.91 5.51
N GLY A 100 2.47 44.76 6.04
CA GLY A 100 1.73 44.65 7.30
C GLY A 100 0.35 45.30 7.27
N GLN A 101 -0.22 45.52 6.08
CA GLN A 101 -1.50 46.19 5.95
C GLN A 101 -2.65 45.24 6.28
N LEU A 102 -3.53 45.68 7.19
CA LEU A 102 -4.71 44.91 7.58
C LEU A 102 -5.71 44.79 6.42
N THR A 103 -6.32 43.62 6.34
CA THR A 103 -7.26 43.27 5.27
C THR A 103 -8.70 43.35 5.76
N GLU A 104 -9.59 43.91 4.95
CA GLU A 104 -11.02 44.00 5.29
C GLU A 104 -11.70 42.63 5.19
N PRO A 105 -12.41 42.17 6.24
CA PRO A 105 -13.03 40.84 6.28
C PRO A 105 -13.97 40.57 5.10
N THR A 106 -14.80 41.55 4.73
CA THR A 106 -15.76 41.42 3.62
C THR A 106 -15.05 41.14 2.29
N SER A 107 -13.90 41.77 2.05
CA SER A 107 -13.07 41.53 0.87
C SER A 107 -12.48 40.13 0.86
N VAL A 108 -12.01 39.66 2.03
CA VAL A 108 -11.43 38.31 2.17
C VAL A 108 -12.49 37.22 1.98
N ILE A 109 -13.70 37.41 2.50
CA ILE A 109 -14.83 36.48 2.25
C ILE A 109 -15.16 36.40 0.76
N ASN A 110 -15.16 37.54 0.05
CA ASN A 110 -15.37 37.55 -1.39
C ASN A 110 -14.26 36.79 -2.14
N TYR A 111 -12.99 37.04 -1.78
CA TYR A 111 -11.86 36.30 -2.34
C TYR A 111 -11.96 34.81 -2.07
N PHE A 112 -12.32 34.40 -0.86
CA PHE A 112 -12.52 33.00 -0.48
C PHE A 112 -13.59 32.31 -1.35
N ASN A 113 -14.74 32.95 -1.54
CA ASN A 113 -15.81 32.41 -2.36
C ASN A 113 -15.43 32.26 -3.83
N VAL A 114 -14.65 33.22 -4.37
CA VAL A 114 -14.16 33.16 -5.74
C VAL A 114 -13.06 32.11 -5.90
N ALA A 115 -12.15 32.00 -4.94
CA ALA A 115 -11.11 30.99 -4.89
C ALA A 115 -11.69 29.58 -4.87
N ARG A 116 -12.73 29.34 -4.07
CA ARG A 116 -13.43 28.04 -4.03
C ARG A 116 -13.96 27.64 -5.40
N ARG A 117 -14.67 28.56 -6.09
CA ARG A 117 -15.17 28.31 -7.45
C ARG A 117 -14.06 28.07 -8.45
N PHE A 118 -12.98 28.86 -8.37
CA PHE A 118 -11.81 28.68 -9.22
C PHE A 118 -11.19 27.29 -9.06
N VAL A 119 -10.99 26.84 -7.82
CA VAL A 119 -10.43 25.52 -7.52
C VAL A 119 -11.36 24.39 -7.97
N ASP A 120 -12.67 24.49 -7.69
CA ASP A 120 -13.64 23.46 -8.08
C ASP A 120 -13.66 23.28 -9.61
N GLU A 121 -13.66 24.37 -10.38
CA GLU A 121 -13.65 24.31 -11.85
C GLU A 121 -12.30 23.82 -12.40
N LEU A 122 -11.18 24.25 -11.80
CA LEU A 122 -9.85 23.80 -12.18
C LEU A 122 -9.70 22.28 -12.01
N LEU A 123 -10.05 21.76 -10.84
CA LEU A 123 -9.93 20.33 -10.53
C LEU A 123 -10.94 19.49 -11.31
N SER A 124 -12.17 19.97 -11.49
CA SER A 124 -13.14 19.28 -12.36
C SER A 124 -12.64 19.13 -13.79
N HIS A 125 -11.85 20.10 -14.29
CA HIS A 125 -11.29 20.04 -15.64
C HIS A 125 -10.04 19.15 -15.74
N VAL A 126 -9.14 19.22 -14.75
CA VAL A 126 -7.83 18.54 -14.80
C VAL A 126 -7.89 17.12 -14.24
N VAL A 127 -8.60 16.94 -13.14
CA VAL A 127 -8.67 15.69 -12.37
C VAL A 127 -10.01 14.97 -12.57
N GLY A 128 -11.08 15.71 -12.89
CA GLY A 128 -12.43 15.16 -13.10
C GLY A 128 -13.31 15.13 -11.84
N CYS A 129 -12.82 15.63 -10.70
CA CYS A 129 -13.55 15.72 -9.43
C CYS A 129 -13.21 17.01 -8.67
N GLY A 130 -14.04 17.38 -7.69
CA GLY A 130 -13.80 18.55 -6.83
C GLY A 130 -12.79 18.28 -5.71
N LEU A 131 -12.23 19.32 -5.09
CA LEU A 131 -11.26 19.17 -3.98
C LEU A 131 -11.81 18.35 -2.80
N GLN A 132 -13.10 18.47 -2.52
CA GLN A 132 -13.73 17.76 -1.41
C GLN A 132 -13.83 16.26 -1.66
N GLU A 133 -13.92 15.86 -2.93
CA GLU A 133 -14.05 14.47 -3.40
C GLU A 133 -12.71 13.75 -3.48
N ILE A 134 -11.59 14.46 -3.29
CA ILE A 134 -10.25 13.89 -3.27
C ILE A 134 -9.94 13.41 -1.86
N PHE A 135 -9.67 12.11 -1.73
CA PHE A 135 -9.39 11.46 -0.45
C PHE A 135 -8.02 10.77 -0.48
N LEU A 136 -7.37 10.65 0.67
CA LEU A 136 -6.16 9.84 0.84
C LEU A 136 -6.36 8.39 0.38
N THR A 137 -7.59 7.88 0.46
CA THR A 137 -7.97 6.55 -0.05
C THR A 137 -7.72 6.40 -1.55
N ASP A 138 -7.69 7.49 -2.32
CA ASP A 138 -7.42 7.46 -3.75
C ASP A 138 -5.94 7.15 -4.07
N MET A 139 -5.02 7.30 -3.10
CA MET A 139 -3.62 6.89 -3.23
C MET A 139 -3.46 5.36 -3.22
N LEU A 140 -4.43 4.65 -2.65
CA LEU A 140 -4.36 3.20 -2.55
C LEU A 140 -4.67 2.55 -3.89
N LYS A 141 -3.88 1.53 -4.25
CA LYS A 141 -4.23 0.60 -5.34
C LYS A 141 -5.61 0.01 -5.11
N ASP A 142 -6.35 -0.22 -6.20
CA ASP A 142 -7.67 -0.85 -6.13
C ASP A 142 -7.57 -2.29 -5.61
N GLY A 143 -8.51 -2.69 -4.75
CA GLY A 143 -8.53 -3.99 -4.10
C GLY A 143 -9.40 -4.02 -2.84
N LYS A 144 -9.51 -5.20 -2.22
CA LYS A 144 -10.38 -5.47 -1.04
C LYS A 144 -10.13 -4.48 0.10
N ALA A 145 -8.87 -4.10 0.36
CA ALA A 145 -8.53 -3.14 1.40
C ALA A 145 -9.12 -1.74 1.15
N LYS A 146 -9.05 -1.24 -0.10
CA LYS A 146 -9.60 0.06 -0.48
C LYS A 146 -11.13 0.07 -0.36
N ASP A 147 -11.78 -1.02 -0.78
CA ASP A 147 -13.24 -1.17 -0.67
C ASP A 147 -13.69 -1.17 0.79
N LEU A 148 -12.99 -1.91 1.66
CA LEU A 148 -13.24 -1.92 3.11
C LEU A 148 -13.07 -0.53 3.75
N ILE A 149 -12.08 0.25 3.33
CA ILE A 149 -11.90 1.61 3.84
C ILE A 149 -13.02 2.53 3.37
N ARG A 150 -13.47 2.43 2.11
CA ARG A 150 -14.62 3.19 1.62
C ARG A 150 -15.91 2.84 2.37
N GLU A 151 -16.14 1.56 2.62
CA GLU A 151 -17.27 1.09 3.43
C GLU A 151 -17.16 1.63 4.87
N SER A 152 -15.95 1.63 5.44
CA SER A 152 -15.68 2.18 6.76
C SER A 152 -16.03 3.67 6.87
N ILE A 153 -15.64 4.48 5.88
CA ILE A 153 -16.00 5.91 5.81
C ILE A 153 -17.53 6.08 5.77
N SER A 154 -18.23 5.30 4.94
CA SER A 154 -19.70 5.34 4.86
C SER A 154 -20.38 4.94 6.19
N CYS A 155 -19.84 3.95 6.89
CA CYS A 155 -20.30 3.56 8.23
C CYS A 155 -20.11 4.70 9.25
N ALA A 156 -18.95 5.38 9.22
CA ALA A 156 -18.67 6.50 10.11
C ALA A 156 -19.58 7.71 9.84
N GLU A 157 -19.85 8.04 8.58
CA GLU A 157 -20.85 9.07 8.20
C GLU A 157 -22.24 8.74 8.75
N SER A 158 -22.58 7.46 8.80
CA SER A 158 -23.82 6.94 9.41
C SER A 158 -23.76 6.78 10.93
N LYS A 159 -22.69 7.26 11.58
CA LYS A 159 -22.40 7.12 13.03
C LYS A 159 -22.31 5.68 13.54
N LYS A 160 -22.07 4.71 12.65
CA LYS A 160 -21.83 3.29 12.97
C LYS A 160 -20.34 3.05 13.19
N TYR A 161 -19.80 3.62 14.28
CA TYR A 161 -18.35 3.60 14.51
C TYR A 161 -17.77 2.21 14.76
N LEU A 162 -18.53 1.27 15.34
CA LEU A 162 -18.06 -0.11 15.49
C LEU A 162 -17.79 -0.75 14.14
N ASP A 163 -18.77 -0.72 13.23
CA ASP A 163 -18.64 -1.28 11.88
C ASP A 163 -17.52 -0.57 11.10
N ALA A 164 -17.39 0.75 11.28
CA ALA A 164 -16.30 1.52 10.69
C ALA A 164 -14.92 1.00 11.14
N LEU A 165 -14.67 0.93 12.45
CA LEU A 165 -13.39 0.49 13.00
C LEU A 165 -13.10 -1.00 12.69
N VAL A 166 -14.13 -1.84 12.67
CA VAL A 166 -14.01 -3.24 12.22
C VAL A 166 -13.54 -3.30 10.77
N ASN A 167 -14.11 -2.49 9.87
CA ASN A 167 -13.71 -2.48 8.47
C ASN A 167 -12.28 -1.93 8.26
N LEU A 168 -11.84 -0.95 9.06
CA LEU A 168 -10.43 -0.53 9.06
C LEU A 168 -9.50 -1.68 9.49
N ARG A 169 -9.85 -2.41 10.56
CA ARG A 169 -9.08 -3.57 10.99
C ARG A 169 -9.05 -4.68 9.94
N LYS A 170 -10.18 -4.96 9.27
CA LYS A 170 -10.23 -5.98 8.19
C LYS A 170 -9.30 -5.62 7.04
N ALA A 171 -9.22 -4.33 6.68
CA ALA A 171 -8.29 -3.86 5.66
C ALA A 171 -6.83 -4.07 6.10
N PHE A 172 -6.49 -3.70 7.34
CA PHE A 172 -5.17 -3.97 7.92
C PHE A 172 -4.84 -5.46 7.99
N TYR A 173 -5.81 -6.29 8.35
CA TYR A 173 -5.65 -7.73 8.41
C TYR A 173 -5.36 -8.31 7.03
N SER A 174 -6.18 -7.96 6.04
CA SER A 174 -6.08 -8.47 4.67
C SER A 174 -4.75 -8.10 4.01
N GLU A 175 -4.20 -6.95 4.36
CA GLU A 175 -2.95 -6.46 3.76
C GLU A 175 -1.70 -6.88 4.53
N TYR A 176 -1.82 -7.19 5.82
CA TYR A 176 -0.66 -7.38 6.68
C TYR A 176 -0.85 -8.46 7.76
N GLU A 177 -1.89 -8.37 8.59
CA GLU A 177 -1.96 -9.30 9.74
C GLU A 177 -2.28 -10.75 9.39
N PHE A 178 -2.81 -11.03 8.19
CA PHE A 178 -3.01 -12.39 7.71
C PHE A 178 -1.70 -13.20 7.71
N GLU A 179 -0.54 -12.55 7.57
CA GLU A 179 0.79 -13.17 7.65
C GLU A 179 1.12 -13.68 9.07
N TYR A 180 0.34 -13.31 10.09
CA TYR A 180 0.43 -13.82 11.45
C TYR A 180 -0.68 -14.84 11.79
N CYS A 181 -1.62 -15.09 10.88
CA CYS A 181 -2.72 -16.03 11.09
C CYS A 181 -2.23 -17.47 10.94
N ILE A 182 -2.40 -18.29 11.99
CA ILE A 182 -1.99 -19.70 12.00
C ILE A 182 -3.14 -20.67 11.72
N TYR A 183 -4.30 -20.19 11.28
CA TYR A 183 -5.50 -21.01 11.05
C TYR A 183 -5.27 -22.18 10.09
N GLN A 184 -4.43 -22.00 9.07
CA GLN A 184 -4.13 -23.04 8.09
C GLN A 184 -3.36 -24.23 8.68
N PHE A 185 -2.65 -24.03 9.78
CA PHE A 185 -1.79 -25.05 10.39
C PHE A 185 -2.56 -26.02 11.30
N ARG A 186 -3.88 -25.83 11.48
CA ARG A 186 -4.72 -26.62 12.40
C ARG A 186 -4.77 -28.13 12.09
N ASN A 187 -4.57 -28.52 10.84
CA ASN A 187 -4.70 -29.92 10.38
C ASN A 187 -3.36 -30.58 9.96
N ILE A 188 -2.21 -29.94 10.22
CA ILE A 188 -0.92 -30.40 9.66
C ILE A 188 -0.43 -31.73 10.25
N GLY A 189 -0.96 -32.19 11.40
CA GLY A 189 -0.62 -33.50 11.99
C GLY A 189 -1.58 -34.65 11.67
N SER A 190 -2.76 -34.40 11.07
CA SER A 190 -3.85 -35.40 11.01
C SER A 190 -3.88 -36.20 9.71
N GLY A 191 -2.77 -36.80 9.28
CA GLY A 191 -2.70 -37.81 8.19
C GLY A 191 -3.20 -37.41 6.78
N GLN A 192 -3.91 -36.29 6.64
CA GLN A 192 -4.21 -35.64 5.39
C GLN A 192 -2.93 -34.91 4.99
N LYS A 193 -2.20 -35.49 4.04
CA LYS A 193 -1.26 -34.73 3.23
C LYS A 193 -2.04 -33.56 2.64
N GLY A 194 -1.95 -32.42 3.30
CA GLY A 194 -2.64 -31.20 2.92
C GLY A 194 -2.23 -30.84 1.51
N PHE A 195 -3.13 -31.11 0.57
CA PHE A 195 -3.02 -30.77 -0.84
C PHE A 195 -2.76 -29.26 -1.05
N LEU A 196 -2.96 -28.43 -0.01
CA LEU A 196 -2.63 -27.00 0.00
C LEU A 196 -1.15 -26.66 0.26
N GLY A 197 -0.34 -27.58 0.82
CA GLY A 197 1.07 -27.28 1.13
C GLY A 197 2.00 -27.26 -0.08
N LEU A 198 1.57 -27.87 -1.20
CA LEU A 198 2.39 -28.04 -2.41
C LEU A 198 1.98 -27.10 -3.56
N LEU A 199 0.82 -26.43 -3.47
CA LEU A 199 0.36 -25.40 -4.42
C LEU A 199 0.60 -23.96 -3.92
N GLY A 200 1.58 -23.78 -3.04
CA GLY A 200 2.55 -22.68 -3.08
C GLY A 200 2.11 -21.25 -3.38
N LEU A 201 0.95 -20.78 -2.91
CA LEU A 201 0.53 -19.38 -3.10
C LEU A 201 -0.13 -18.72 -1.88
N ASP A 202 -0.36 -19.44 -0.79
CA ASP A 202 -1.00 -18.84 0.38
C ASP A 202 0.05 -18.43 1.44
N LEU A 203 0.46 -17.15 1.39
CA LEU A 203 1.46 -16.54 2.28
C LEU A 203 0.89 -16.29 3.70
N THR A 204 -0.06 -17.08 4.17
CA THR A 204 -0.63 -16.90 5.51
C THR A 204 0.30 -17.47 6.58
N GLY A 205 0.36 -16.80 7.73
CA GLY A 205 1.13 -17.29 8.88
C GLY A 205 2.65 -17.30 8.72
N VAL A 206 3.25 -16.75 7.65
CA VAL A 206 4.73 -16.69 7.48
C VAL A 206 5.43 -15.98 8.64
N LYS A 207 4.86 -14.88 9.15
CA LYS A 207 5.44 -14.06 10.23
C LYS A 207 5.11 -14.55 11.64
N ALA A 208 4.20 -15.51 11.78
CA ALA A 208 3.97 -16.17 13.07
C ALA A 208 5.21 -16.98 13.49
N HIS A 209 5.45 -17.13 14.79
CA HIS A 209 6.56 -17.94 15.29
C HIS A 209 6.44 -19.39 14.80
N TYR A 210 7.56 -19.97 14.35
CA TYR A 210 7.60 -21.32 13.79
C TYR A 210 6.96 -22.38 14.70
N TRP A 211 7.23 -22.35 16.01
CA TRP A 211 6.69 -23.31 16.97
C TRP A 211 5.17 -23.21 17.19
N LYS A 212 4.54 -22.08 16.85
CA LYS A 212 3.07 -21.92 16.90
C LYS A 212 2.37 -22.53 15.68
N LYS A 213 3.11 -22.88 14.64
CA LYS A 213 2.62 -23.48 13.39
C LYS A 213 2.48 -25.00 13.51
N ASN A 214 1.92 -25.47 14.62
CA ASN A 214 1.74 -26.89 14.94
C ASN A 214 0.29 -27.15 15.36
N SER A 215 -0.34 -28.18 14.80
CA SER A 215 -1.71 -28.60 15.14
C SER A 215 -1.89 -28.95 16.62
N GLU A 216 -0.90 -29.59 17.26
CA GLU A 216 -0.95 -29.91 18.69
C GLU A 216 -0.99 -28.63 19.53
N TRP A 217 -0.05 -27.73 19.27
CA TRP A 217 0.01 -26.44 19.95
C TRP A 217 -1.28 -25.63 19.77
N ILE A 218 -1.82 -25.60 18.54
CA ILE A 218 -3.08 -24.94 18.21
C ILE A 218 -4.23 -25.51 19.04
N SER A 219 -4.36 -26.84 19.10
CA SER A 219 -5.44 -27.49 19.86
C SER A 219 -5.39 -27.17 21.36
N GLU A 220 -4.20 -27.00 21.90
CA GLU A 220 -3.98 -26.68 23.31
C GLU A 220 -4.21 -25.20 23.63
N ASN A 221 -3.82 -24.28 22.74
CA ASN A 221 -3.71 -22.85 23.05
C ASN A 221 -4.77 -21.97 22.37
N VAL A 222 -5.39 -22.39 21.26
CA VAL A 222 -6.43 -21.62 20.58
C VAL A 222 -7.78 -21.94 21.22
N LYS A 223 -8.34 -20.97 21.97
CA LYS A 223 -9.64 -21.11 22.66
C LYS A 223 -10.74 -20.27 22.04
N SER A 224 -10.39 -19.21 21.32
CA SER A 224 -11.29 -18.39 20.52
C SER A 224 -10.75 -18.22 19.10
N PRO A 225 -11.59 -17.86 18.11
CA PRO A 225 -11.13 -17.62 16.74
C PRO A 225 -9.99 -16.58 16.66
N SER A 226 -10.06 -15.51 17.43
CA SER A 226 -9.02 -14.48 17.49
C SER A 226 -7.66 -15.01 17.94
N ASN A 227 -7.60 -16.11 18.69
CA ASN A 227 -6.34 -16.75 19.07
C ASN A 227 -5.62 -17.40 17.88
N TYR A 228 -6.25 -17.52 16.70
CA TYR A 228 -5.51 -17.87 15.48
C TYR A 228 -4.59 -16.75 15.00
N LEU A 229 -4.82 -15.50 15.41
CA LEU A 229 -3.95 -14.39 15.07
C LEU A 229 -2.80 -14.29 16.09
N GLN A 230 -1.60 -14.69 15.68
CA GLN A 230 -0.42 -14.76 16.54
C GLN A 230 0.62 -13.71 16.15
N VAL A 231 0.32 -12.45 16.44
CA VAL A 231 1.19 -11.31 16.07
C VAL A 231 2.51 -11.38 16.84
N ASN A 232 3.63 -11.43 16.12
CA ASN A 232 4.95 -11.20 16.68
C ASN A 232 5.21 -9.69 16.73
N HIS A 233 5.13 -9.12 17.93
CA HIS A 233 5.27 -7.68 18.16
C HIS A 233 6.67 -7.15 17.80
N GLU A 234 7.72 -7.96 17.97
CA GLU A 234 9.08 -7.55 17.57
C GLU A 234 9.19 -7.44 16.06
N GLN A 235 8.64 -8.43 15.33
CA GLN A 235 8.60 -8.36 13.87
C GLN A 235 7.76 -7.18 13.38
N LEU A 236 6.59 -6.94 13.98
CA LEU A 236 5.75 -5.78 13.64
C LEU A 236 6.51 -4.47 13.83
N LYS A 237 7.26 -4.34 14.93
CA LYS A 237 8.08 -3.16 15.20
C LYS A 237 9.19 -3.00 14.16
N THR A 238 9.87 -4.08 13.80
CA THR A 238 10.91 -4.08 12.75
C THR A 238 10.33 -3.62 11.42
N ASP A 239 9.20 -4.20 10.98
CA ASP A 239 8.54 -3.82 9.74
C ASP A 239 8.15 -2.33 9.74
N CYS A 240 7.59 -1.82 10.85
CA CYS A 240 7.27 -0.40 10.98
C CYS A 240 8.51 0.49 10.83
N ILE A 241 9.64 0.13 11.46
CA ILE A 241 10.90 0.88 11.36
C ILE A 241 11.43 0.86 9.92
N GLU A 242 11.46 -0.31 9.29
CA GLU A 242 11.88 -0.46 7.89
C GLU A 242 11.04 0.40 6.95
N TRP A 243 9.75 0.58 7.28
CA TRP A 243 8.82 1.33 6.45
C TRP A 243 8.74 2.82 6.80
N GLY A 244 9.50 3.26 7.81
CA GLY A 244 9.48 4.65 8.28
C GLY A 244 8.17 5.05 8.96
N LEU A 245 7.45 4.09 9.55
CA LEU A 245 6.21 4.29 10.27
C LEU A 245 6.47 4.46 11.76
N ASN A 246 5.64 5.29 12.42
CA ASN A 246 5.68 5.42 13.87
C ASN A 246 5.11 4.17 14.53
N THR A 247 5.95 3.43 15.25
CA THR A 247 5.58 2.19 15.93
C THR A 247 4.48 2.41 16.97
N VAL A 248 4.47 3.58 17.64
CA VAL A 248 3.46 3.91 18.64
C VAL A 248 2.09 4.09 18.00
N ASP A 249 2.04 4.73 16.84
CA ASP A 249 0.77 4.95 16.14
C ASP A 249 0.17 3.65 15.63
N VAL A 250 0.99 2.73 15.10
CA VAL A 250 0.52 1.41 14.67
C VAL A 250 0.05 0.57 15.85
N GLU A 251 0.74 0.62 17.00
CA GLU A 251 0.25 -0.03 18.21
C GLU A 251 -1.06 0.57 18.72
N ASN A 252 -1.18 1.90 18.72
CA ASN A 252 -2.41 2.58 19.11
C ASN A 252 -3.56 2.23 18.18
N PHE A 253 -3.34 2.20 16.86
CA PHE A 253 -4.32 1.71 15.90
C PHE A 253 -4.83 0.31 16.29
N ARG A 254 -3.93 -0.62 16.63
CA ARG A 254 -4.33 -1.98 17.07
C ARG A 254 -5.12 -1.99 18.39
N ARG A 255 -4.84 -1.06 19.31
CA ARG A 255 -5.57 -0.93 20.58
C ARG A 255 -6.95 -0.27 20.40
N LEU A 256 -7.05 0.64 19.45
CA LEU A 256 -8.25 1.44 19.16
C LEU A 256 -9.15 0.81 18.09
N THR A 257 -8.83 -0.39 17.63
CA THR A 257 -9.67 -1.15 16.69
C THR A 257 -9.94 -2.55 17.24
N PRO A 258 -11.14 -3.13 17.00
CA PRO A 258 -11.43 -4.50 17.40
C PRO A 258 -10.45 -5.50 16.81
N THR A 259 -10.18 -6.60 17.50
CA THR A 259 -9.43 -7.70 16.88
C THR A 259 -10.31 -8.38 15.84
N VAL A 260 -9.79 -8.57 14.63
CA VAL A 260 -10.47 -9.31 13.57
C VAL A 260 -9.58 -10.42 13.04
N VAL A 261 -10.19 -11.51 12.62
CA VAL A 261 -9.50 -12.62 11.95
C VAL A 261 -10.40 -13.26 10.92
N GLU A 262 -9.85 -13.56 9.76
CA GLU A 262 -10.49 -14.35 8.72
C GLU A 262 -10.00 -15.80 8.85
N THR A 263 -10.92 -16.76 8.88
CA THR A 263 -10.59 -18.19 9.02
C THR A 263 -10.76 -18.90 7.69
N GLU A 264 -11.99 -18.91 7.21
CA GLU A 264 -12.33 -19.28 5.84
C GLU A 264 -12.65 -18.03 5.03
N LYS A 265 -12.71 -18.15 3.71
CA LYS A 265 -12.99 -17.03 2.81
C LYS A 265 -14.28 -16.31 3.25
N ASP A 266 -14.14 -15.02 3.52
CA ASP A 266 -15.18 -14.11 4.00
C ASP A 266 -15.84 -14.50 5.34
N SER A 267 -15.24 -15.42 6.09
CA SER A 267 -15.65 -15.84 7.44
C SER A 267 -14.87 -15.06 8.49
N TRP A 268 -15.36 -13.85 8.77
CA TRP A 268 -14.77 -12.89 9.71
C TRP A 268 -15.26 -13.09 11.14
N HIS A 269 -14.31 -13.13 12.06
CA HIS A 269 -14.56 -13.13 13.49
C HIS A 269 -14.08 -11.81 14.09
N VAL A 270 -14.82 -11.28 15.05
CA VAL A 270 -14.54 -10.00 15.69
C VAL A 270 -14.53 -10.20 17.21
N GLU A 271 -13.51 -9.66 17.88
CA GLU A 271 -13.39 -9.66 19.33
C GLU A 271 -13.07 -8.24 19.82
N TYR A 272 -13.83 -7.77 20.81
CA TYR A 272 -13.60 -6.51 21.52
C TYR A 272 -14.20 -6.58 22.92
N GLU A 273 -13.69 -5.75 23.82
CA GLU A 273 -14.19 -5.66 25.18
C GLU A 273 -15.41 -4.71 25.29
N PRO A 274 -16.33 -4.93 26.25
CA PRO A 274 -17.44 -4.00 26.47
C PRO A 274 -16.98 -2.57 26.81
N HIS A 275 -15.88 -2.42 27.55
CA HIS A 275 -15.31 -1.11 27.88
C HIS A 275 -14.81 -0.36 26.63
N PHE A 276 -14.25 -1.07 25.67
CA PHE A 276 -13.86 -0.51 24.38
C PHE A 276 -15.09 0.06 23.66
N ALA A 277 -16.18 -0.72 23.58
CA ALA A 277 -17.41 -0.30 22.91
C ALA A 277 -18.03 0.97 23.54
N ALA A 278 -17.89 1.13 24.86
CA ALA A 278 -18.48 2.26 25.58
C ALA A 278 -17.67 3.57 25.44
N ASN A 279 -16.35 3.49 25.28
CA ASN A 279 -15.46 4.66 25.36
C ASN A 279 -14.83 5.03 24.02
N GLU A 280 -14.49 4.04 23.19
CA GLU A 280 -13.61 4.26 22.03
C GLU A 280 -14.37 4.42 20.70
N LEU A 281 -15.67 4.12 20.66
CA LEU A 281 -16.49 4.20 19.45
C LEU A 281 -16.95 5.63 19.14
N ASN A 282 -16.03 6.46 18.68
CA ASN A 282 -16.28 7.88 18.40
C ASN A 282 -15.57 8.35 17.11
N GLN A 283 -15.93 9.56 16.66
CA GLN A 283 -15.39 10.17 15.43
C GLN A 283 -13.88 10.44 15.52
N GLU A 284 -13.40 10.84 16.69
CA GLU A 284 -11.99 11.20 16.91
C GLU A 284 -11.09 9.98 16.68
N ASN A 285 -11.40 8.87 17.37
CA ASN A 285 -10.68 7.61 17.22
C ASN A 285 -10.81 7.03 15.82
N PHE A 286 -11.99 7.13 15.19
CA PHE A 286 -12.16 6.72 13.79
C PHE A 286 -11.22 7.50 12.86
N SER A 287 -11.19 8.83 12.99
CA SER A 287 -10.37 9.70 12.14
C SER A 287 -8.88 9.40 12.34
N TYR A 288 -8.45 9.27 13.61
CA TYR A 288 -7.08 8.87 13.93
C TYR A 288 -6.71 7.51 13.32
N CYS A 289 -7.55 6.49 13.52
CA CYS A 289 -7.27 5.14 13.01
C CYS A 289 -7.24 5.09 11.48
N LEU A 290 -8.12 5.85 10.82
CA LEU A 290 -8.14 5.98 9.36
C LEU A 290 -6.82 6.55 8.84
N ASP A 291 -6.33 7.64 9.44
CA ASP A 291 -5.09 8.30 9.04
C ASP A 291 -3.85 7.39 9.22
N VAL A 292 -3.77 6.70 10.35
CA VAL A 292 -2.69 5.73 10.63
C VAL A 292 -2.71 4.59 9.62
N LEU A 293 -3.89 4.02 9.34
CA LEU A 293 -4.02 2.92 8.39
C LEU A 293 -3.66 3.34 6.97
N LEU A 294 -4.13 4.49 6.51
CA LEU A 294 -3.82 5.01 5.18
C LEU A 294 -2.31 5.21 5.03
N SER A 295 -1.68 5.83 6.02
CA SER A 295 -0.22 6.02 6.05
C SER A 295 0.52 4.68 5.98
N PHE A 296 0.07 3.69 6.76
CA PHE A 296 0.63 2.33 6.76
C PHE A 296 0.54 1.67 5.38
N LEU A 297 -0.65 1.67 4.77
CA LEU A 297 -0.89 1.00 3.49
C LEU A 297 -0.14 1.67 2.33
N ILE A 298 -0.09 3.01 2.30
CA ILE A 298 0.67 3.75 1.29
C ILE A 298 2.16 3.39 1.39
N LYS A 299 2.74 3.41 2.60
CA LYS A 299 4.15 3.07 2.81
C LYS A 299 4.48 1.64 2.42
N LYS A 300 3.59 0.70 2.76
CA LYS A 300 3.70 -0.70 2.32
C LYS A 300 3.70 -0.80 0.79
N GLN A 301 2.77 -0.14 0.12
CA GLN A 301 2.66 -0.15 -1.35
C GLN A 301 3.89 0.48 -2.04
N GLU A 302 4.43 1.58 -1.50
CA GLU A 302 5.66 2.21 -1.99
C GLU A 302 6.83 1.21 -1.94
N ILE A 303 7.00 0.53 -0.81
CA ILE A 303 8.11 -0.42 -0.62
C ILE A 303 7.96 -1.65 -1.50
N GLU A 304 6.76 -2.22 -1.57
CA GLU A 304 6.48 -3.35 -2.46
C GLU A 304 6.74 -2.99 -3.93
N SER A 305 6.41 -1.77 -4.37
CA SER A 305 6.67 -1.31 -5.74
C SER A 305 8.16 -1.10 -6.03
N ASN A 306 8.94 -0.74 -5.01
CA ASN A 306 10.38 -0.50 -5.12
C ASN A 306 11.23 -1.77 -4.97
N ARG A 307 10.63 -2.89 -4.53
CA ARG A 307 11.32 -4.18 -4.43
C ARG A 307 11.71 -4.67 -5.83
N LYS A 308 13.01 -4.84 -6.05
CA LYS A 308 13.55 -5.40 -7.29
C LYS A 308 13.73 -6.90 -7.14
N TRP A 309 13.08 -7.67 -8.00
CA TRP A 309 13.31 -9.12 -8.11
C TRP A 309 14.20 -9.42 -9.32
N PRO A 310 15.05 -10.46 -9.26
CA PRO A 310 15.79 -10.91 -10.43
C PRO A 310 14.83 -11.27 -11.58
N LYS A 311 15.10 -10.76 -12.78
CA LYS A 311 14.33 -11.10 -13.99
C LYS A 311 14.52 -12.59 -14.30
N ARG A 312 13.43 -13.29 -14.65
CA ARG A 312 13.42 -14.71 -15.02
C ARG A 312 13.09 -14.95 -16.51
N GLU A 313 13.06 -13.89 -17.31
CA GLU A 313 12.59 -13.92 -18.71
C GLU A 313 13.54 -14.67 -19.65
N LEU A 314 14.83 -14.72 -19.32
CA LEU A 314 15.84 -15.43 -20.10
C LEU A 314 16.18 -16.73 -19.36
N SER A 315 15.74 -17.86 -19.89
CA SER A 315 16.27 -19.17 -19.51
C SER A 315 17.50 -19.47 -20.35
N ILE A 316 18.54 -20.03 -19.71
CA ILE A 316 19.66 -20.61 -20.45
C ILE A 316 19.09 -21.82 -21.22
N SER A 317 19.27 -21.86 -22.54
CA SER A 317 18.92 -23.05 -23.31
C SER A 317 19.67 -24.24 -22.71
N PRO A 318 19.01 -25.36 -22.42
CA PRO A 318 19.71 -26.52 -21.88
C PRO A 318 20.84 -26.91 -22.84
N PRO A 319 22.07 -27.11 -22.34
CA PRO A 319 23.17 -27.57 -23.17
C PRO A 319 22.76 -28.80 -24.00
N PRO A 320 23.16 -28.89 -25.27
CA PRO A 320 22.58 -29.83 -26.22
C PRO A 320 22.86 -31.32 -25.94
N ILE A 321 23.62 -31.69 -24.91
CA ILE A 321 24.01 -33.08 -24.67
C ILE A 321 24.09 -33.35 -23.17
N TYR A 322 22.96 -33.75 -22.56
CA TYR A 322 22.98 -34.45 -21.27
C TYR A 322 22.38 -35.84 -21.31
N ILE A 323 21.81 -36.27 -22.45
CA ILE A 323 21.20 -37.60 -22.60
C ILE A 323 22.20 -38.69 -22.17
N GLY A 324 21.76 -39.58 -21.27
CA GLY A 324 22.57 -40.64 -20.69
C GLY A 324 23.37 -40.25 -19.43
N ASN A 325 23.39 -38.98 -19.02
CA ASN A 325 24.08 -38.59 -17.80
C ASN A 325 23.27 -38.92 -16.54
N PRO A 326 23.94 -39.32 -15.44
CA PRO A 326 23.30 -39.64 -14.17
C PRO A 326 22.77 -38.39 -13.48
N ILE A 327 21.61 -38.54 -12.85
CA ILE A 327 21.00 -37.56 -11.96
C ILE A 327 21.19 -38.04 -10.53
N TYR A 328 21.90 -37.24 -9.75
CA TYR A 328 22.24 -37.53 -8.37
C TYR A 328 21.19 -36.97 -7.41
N LYS A 329 21.01 -37.63 -6.27
CA LYS A 329 20.14 -37.16 -5.18
C LYS A 329 20.70 -35.95 -4.43
N MET A 330 22.03 -35.84 -4.40
CA MET A 330 22.78 -34.72 -3.81
C MET A 330 23.83 -34.25 -4.82
N PRO A 331 24.32 -33.00 -4.73
CA PRO A 331 25.37 -32.49 -5.62
C PRO A 331 26.74 -33.08 -5.22
N SER A 332 26.92 -34.39 -5.45
CA SER A 332 28.15 -35.15 -5.24
C SER A 332 28.13 -36.42 -6.10
N ARG A 333 29.28 -36.80 -6.66
CA ARG A 333 29.45 -38.03 -7.47
C ARG A 333 29.26 -39.31 -6.67
N ASP A 334 29.47 -39.26 -5.35
CA ASP A 334 29.27 -40.40 -4.44
C ASP A 334 27.80 -40.57 -4.03
N SER A 335 26.92 -39.70 -4.53
CA SER A 335 25.50 -39.75 -4.19
C SER A 335 24.75 -40.83 -4.98
N GLU A 336 23.63 -41.29 -4.41
CA GLU A 336 22.70 -42.19 -5.06
C GLU A 336 22.22 -41.60 -6.41
N VAL A 337 22.33 -42.40 -7.47
CA VAL A 337 21.81 -42.05 -8.80
C VAL A 337 20.31 -42.34 -8.82
N LEU A 338 19.51 -41.29 -8.94
CA LEU A 338 18.04 -41.34 -9.01
C LEU A 338 17.53 -41.77 -10.39
N GLY A 339 18.31 -41.52 -11.43
CA GLY A 339 17.94 -41.83 -12.81
C GLY A 339 18.96 -41.27 -13.79
N HIS A 340 18.65 -41.35 -15.08
CA HIS A 340 19.45 -40.77 -16.16
C HIS A 340 18.58 -39.84 -17.00
N VAL A 341 19.21 -38.88 -17.68
CA VAL A 341 18.50 -38.02 -18.64
C VAL A 341 18.16 -38.84 -19.88
N GLU A 342 16.89 -38.94 -20.23
CA GLU A 342 16.40 -39.69 -21.41
C GLU A 342 15.81 -38.73 -22.47
N GLU A 343 15.78 -39.16 -23.74
CA GLU A 343 15.25 -38.35 -24.86
C GLU A 343 13.76 -38.02 -24.73
N ASN A 344 13.02 -38.86 -24.02
CA ASN A 344 11.56 -38.78 -23.88
C ASN A 344 11.13 -37.84 -22.74
N PHE A 345 12.05 -37.01 -22.21
CA PHE A 345 11.78 -36.09 -21.11
C PHE A 345 11.99 -34.64 -21.53
N TYR A 346 11.09 -33.75 -21.11
CA TYR A 346 11.35 -32.32 -21.02
C TYR A 346 12.26 -32.04 -19.83
N TYR A 347 13.15 -31.06 -20.01
CA TYR A 347 14.17 -30.71 -19.03
C TYR A 347 14.15 -29.21 -18.73
N SER A 348 14.13 -28.87 -17.44
CA SER A 348 14.31 -27.48 -16.98
C SER A 348 15.37 -27.39 -15.89
N VAL A 349 16.24 -26.39 -16.00
CA VAL A 349 17.23 -26.02 -14.96
C VAL A 349 16.62 -24.97 -14.05
N GLU A 350 16.53 -25.28 -12.77
CA GLU A 350 16.04 -24.32 -11.78
C GLU A 350 17.17 -23.53 -11.11
N LYS A 351 18.30 -24.21 -10.84
CA LYS A 351 19.43 -23.64 -10.09
C LYS A 351 20.75 -24.21 -10.58
N ILE A 352 21.83 -23.45 -10.39
CA ILE A 352 23.20 -23.95 -10.49
C ILE A 352 23.77 -23.92 -9.07
N VAL A 353 24.30 -25.05 -8.61
CA VAL A 353 24.85 -25.20 -7.27
C VAL A 353 26.29 -25.71 -7.35
N SER A 354 27.10 -25.36 -6.35
CA SER A 354 28.39 -26.04 -6.15
C SER A 354 28.15 -27.44 -5.59
N GLY A 355 29.05 -28.37 -5.92
CA GLY A 355 29.14 -29.65 -5.25
C GLY A 355 29.55 -29.52 -3.79
N PHE A 356 29.44 -30.63 -3.05
CA PHE A 356 30.16 -30.76 -1.77
C PHE A 356 31.68 -30.73 -1.97
N ASP A 357 32.16 -31.17 -3.15
CA ASP A 357 33.46 -30.77 -3.68
C ASP A 357 33.33 -29.37 -4.32
N PRO A 358 34.04 -28.34 -3.82
CA PRO A 358 34.00 -26.98 -4.36
C PRO A 358 34.44 -26.85 -5.82
N THR A 359 35.16 -27.85 -6.36
CA THR A 359 35.59 -27.89 -7.76
C THR A 359 34.50 -28.34 -8.71
N GLU A 360 33.42 -28.93 -8.20
CA GLU A 360 32.30 -29.43 -8.99
C GLU A 360 31.14 -28.44 -9.02
N ARG A 361 30.42 -28.43 -10.13
CA ARG A 361 29.16 -27.69 -10.27
C ARG A 361 28.07 -28.63 -10.75
N TYR A 362 26.85 -28.40 -10.27
CA TYR A 362 25.69 -29.18 -10.63
C TYR A 362 24.54 -28.26 -11.05
N LEU A 363 23.77 -28.71 -12.03
CA LEU A 363 22.46 -28.17 -12.38
C LEU A 363 21.43 -28.88 -11.49
N TYR A 364 20.58 -28.14 -10.80
CA TYR A 364 19.37 -28.70 -10.19
C TYR A 364 18.27 -28.72 -11.24
N VAL A 365 17.81 -29.92 -11.56
CA VAL A 365 17.04 -30.20 -12.77
C VAL A 365 15.71 -30.84 -12.42
N HIS A 366 14.69 -30.47 -13.18
CA HIS A 366 13.38 -31.12 -13.18
C HIS A 366 13.16 -31.79 -14.54
N LEU A 367 13.04 -33.12 -14.51
CA LEU A 367 12.69 -33.93 -15.68
C LEU A 367 11.19 -34.25 -15.65
N THR A 368 10.52 -34.00 -16.77
CA THR A 368 9.09 -34.30 -16.98
C THR A 368 8.92 -35.23 -18.19
N PRO A 369 8.27 -36.40 -18.06
CA PRO A 369 8.04 -37.29 -19.21
C PRO A 369 7.15 -36.60 -20.26
N GLN A 370 7.45 -36.78 -21.56
CA GLN A 370 6.68 -36.17 -22.65
C GLN A 370 5.28 -36.81 -22.81
N ASP A 371 5.11 -38.08 -22.46
CA ASP A 371 3.89 -38.88 -22.69
C ASP A 371 3.00 -39.07 -21.45
N SER A 372 3.21 -38.30 -20.37
CA SER A 372 2.46 -38.48 -19.13
C SER A 372 1.11 -37.75 -19.14
N GLU A 373 0.00 -38.50 -19.06
CA GLU A 373 -1.35 -37.95 -18.73
C GLU A 373 -1.50 -37.58 -17.24
N SER A 374 -0.49 -37.91 -16.41
CA SER A 374 -0.46 -37.73 -14.96
C SER A 374 0.46 -36.58 -14.56
N LEU A 375 0.01 -35.69 -13.66
CA LEU A 375 0.74 -34.48 -13.26
C LEU A 375 2.07 -34.72 -12.52
N PHE A 376 2.35 -35.95 -12.04
CA PHE A 376 3.53 -36.21 -11.18
C PHE A 376 4.16 -37.60 -11.37
N GLU A 377 3.59 -38.47 -12.20
CA GLU A 377 4.12 -39.82 -12.36
C GLU A 377 5.33 -39.81 -13.30
N GLY A 378 6.46 -40.35 -12.83
CA GLY A 378 7.72 -40.38 -13.58
C GLY A 378 8.56 -39.09 -13.54
N HIS A 379 8.15 -38.04 -12.81
CA HIS A 379 8.99 -36.84 -12.66
C HIS A 379 10.21 -37.12 -11.79
N ILE A 380 11.37 -36.59 -12.20
CA ILE A 380 12.63 -36.71 -11.45
C ILE A 380 13.14 -35.32 -11.11
N TRP A 381 13.46 -35.11 -9.83
CA TRP A 381 14.21 -33.94 -9.36
C TRP A 381 15.56 -34.39 -8.83
N GLY A 382 16.63 -33.74 -9.28
CA GLY A 382 17.96 -34.07 -8.79
C GLY A 382 19.04 -33.17 -9.36
N TYR A 383 20.28 -33.61 -9.18
CA TYR A 383 21.47 -32.85 -9.50
C TYR A 383 22.19 -33.51 -10.66
N LEU A 384 22.42 -32.74 -11.71
CA LEU A 384 23.14 -33.16 -12.90
C LEU A 384 24.50 -32.47 -12.92
N LEU A 385 25.58 -33.22 -13.12
CA LEU A 385 26.92 -32.64 -13.15
C LEU A 385 27.04 -31.65 -14.32
N ASN A 386 27.48 -30.44 -14.02
CA ASN A 386 27.69 -29.38 -15.00
C ASN A 386 29.15 -29.36 -15.45
N ASP A 387 29.48 -30.15 -16.47
CA ASP A 387 30.84 -30.23 -17.02
C ASP A 387 31.24 -29.01 -17.88
N ALA A 388 30.36 -28.02 -18.04
CA ALA A 388 30.68 -26.77 -18.70
C ALA A 388 31.48 -25.85 -17.76
N SER A 389 32.79 -26.11 -17.66
CA SER A 389 33.81 -25.18 -17.12
C SER A 389 34.75 -24.75 -18.24
#